data_AF-A0A832G3J9-F1
#
_entry.id   AF-A0A832G3J9-F1
#
_cell.length_a   1.000
_cell.length_b   1.000
_cell.length_c   1.000
_cell.angle_alpha   90.00
_cell.angle_beta   90.00
_cell.angle_gamma   90.00
#
_symmetry.space_group_name_H-M   'P 1'
#
loop_
_entity.id
_entity.type
_entity.pdbx_description
1 polymer ?
#
loop_
_entity_poly.entity_id
_entity_poly.type
_entity_poly.pdbx_seq_one_letter_code
_entity_poly.pdbx_strand_id
1 'polypeptide(L)'
;MYSGFGAVINSNSLMERWGNLSNSCRPWTYWWWPGSAVDKTNICQLLKIYSEAGLGGVHIIPIYGVRGYEDRYIKYLSPQWMQMLDFTVQEARKLGLDVDMTLGTGWCFGGPRVTDEEANALLVVWSNSVSPNVGVVHIPATNKPLAVVAVSKSGEVVDVRDKVDETGLLSWKPHQGEWTIYVLFTRPSGQKVKRAAPGGEGHMLNLLYRPAIENFLKWFDEAFAGYAGAKPRAVYHDSYEYKSDWSPDLLTQFASRYGYRLEMELPYFLSDVDLDRVRRIKCDYREFVSDMIYSNLVVWVRWAHSNGFITRNEAHGSPGNILDFYAAADVPETEFFRSDRDIMVAKLASSAAHILGRPFTSSESGTWITEHFHETLDALKHLMDDFFLAGVNHVFYHGTCYSPLDAPWPGWLFYASTQMNPQNPIWFHVRVLNDYIARCQAILQAGQPDNDILLYWPIYDLWSFPTGRLQHLTIHAAESWIVPTPCGYLARALWRNGYSFDYISDRLLAEIQVGTLPGSVRTPSGIEYRAVIVPKTTYMPLGTLEKLLSLARGGAWVVFQDRLPADVPGWWNLNQRQVIFRGITKFPSVCGAE
;
A
#
# COMPACT_ATOMS: atom_id res chain seq x y z
N MET A 1 -31.82 -22.61 -21.21
CA MET A 1 -32.25 -21.27 -21.63
C MET A 1 -31.63 -20.29 -20.65
N TYR A 2 -30.50 -19.69 -21.04
CA TYR A 2 -29.78 -18.70 -20.24
C TYR A 2 -30.40 -17.32 -20.49
N SER A 3 -31.09 -16.78 -19.49
CA SER A 3 -31.51 -15.38 -19.46
C SER A 3 -31.63 -14.94 -18.01
N GLY A 4 -30.50 -14.65 -17.38
CA GLY A 4 -30.41 -13.93 -16.12
C GLY A 4 -29.75 -12.59 -16.42
N PHE A 5 -30.52 -11.52 -16.32
CA PHE A 5 -30.17 -10.17 -16.72
C PHE A 5 -28.91 -9.67 -16.00
N GLY A 6 -27.80 -9.53 -16.74
CA GLY A 6 -26.96 -8.35 -16.53
C GLY A 6 -27.83 -7.13 -16.80
N ALA A 7 -27.75 -6.09 -15.98
CA ALA A 7 -28.45 -4.84 -16.25
C ALA A 7 -28.10 -4.43 -17.69
N VAL A 8 -29.07 -4.56 -18.61
CA VAL A 8 -28.92 -4.07 -19.97
C VAL A 8 -28.82 -2.57 -19.82
N ILE A 9 -27.60 -2.04 -19.80
CA ILE A 9 -27.37 -0.61 -19.93
C ILE A 9 -28.01 -0.26 -21.27
N ASN A 10 -29.14 0.43 -21.22
CA ASN A 10 -29.90 0.80 -22.41
C ASN A 10 -28.93 1.47 -23.39
N SER A 11 -28.86 1.02 -24.65
CA SER A 11 -27.88 1.53 -25.62
C SER A 11 -27.95 3.05 -25.78
N ASN A 12 -29.12 3.64 -25.57
CA ASN A 12 -29.31 5.09 -25.54
C ASN A 12 -28.58 5.74 -24.36
N SER A 13 -28.57 5.12 -23.17
CA SER A 13 -27.86 5.60 -21.98
C SER A 13 -26.33 5.46 -22.09
N LEU A 14 -25.84 4.49 -22.88
CA LEU A 14 -24.41 4.32 -23.16
C LEU A 14 -23.91 5.37 -24.17
N MET A 15 -24.67 5.62 -25.25
CA MET A 15 -24.40 6.71 -26.19
C MET A 15 -24.46 8.09 -25.51
N GLU A 16 -25.43 8.31 -24.61
CA GLU A 16 -25.53 9.53 -23.81
C GLU A 16 -24.33 9.70 -22.87
N ARG A 17 -23.88 8.64 -22.18
CA ARG A 17 -22.68 8.68 -21.32
C ARG A 17 -21.39 8.86 -22.12
N TRP A 18 -21.30 8.27 -23.31
CA TRP A 18 -20.20 8.48 -24.24
C TRP A 18 -20.14 9.93 -24.76
N GLY A 19 -21.29 10.59 -24.85
CA GLY A 19 -21.42 12.00 -25.23
C GLY A 19 -21.27 13.01 -24.08
N ASN A 20 -21.59 12.63 -22.84
CA ASN A 20 -21.60 13.49 -21.66
C ASN A 20 -20.61 12.99 -20.59
N LEU A 21 -19.32 13.21 -20.86
CA LEU A 21 -18.20 12.76 -20.02
C LEU A 21 -18.09 13.59 -18.74
N SER A 22 -18.12 12.95 -17.57
CA SER A 22 -17.82 13.59 -16.29
C SER A 22 -16.32 13.89 -16.13
N ASN A 23 -15.97 14.73 -15.16
CA ASN A 23 -14.58 15.04 -14.82
C ASN A 23 -13.79 13.79 -14.41
N SER A 24 -14.42 12.85 -13.69
CA SER A 24 -13.80 11.57 -13.31
C SER A 24 -13.51 10.67 -14.51
N CYS A 25 -14.28 10.80 -15.60
CA CYS A 25 -14.02 10.06 -16.82
C CYS A 25 -12.75 10.56 -17.50
N ARG A 26 -12.34 11.81 -17.35
CA ARG A 26 -11.11 12.32 -17.99
C ARG A 26 -9.86 11.87 -17.21
N PRO A 27 -8.68 11.76 -17.86
CA PRO A 27 -7.44 11.59 -17.11
C PRO A 27 -7.15 12.82 -16.27
N TRP A 28 -6.55 12.61 -15.11
CA TRP A 28 -6.07 13.67 -14.22
C TRP A 28 -4.54 13.71 -14.29
N THR A 29 -3.93 14.64 -13.58
CA THR A 29 -2.46 14.71 -13.48
C THR A 29 -2.01 15.00 -12.07
N TYR A 30 -0.89 14.41 -11.69
CA TYR A 30 -0.07 14.90 -10.59
C TYR A 30 0.41 16.28 -11.00
N TRP A 31 0.20 17.27 -10.14
CA TRP A 31 0.59 18.65 -10.35
C TRP A 31 1.66 19.00 -9.33
N TRP A 32 2.91 18.80 -9.74
CA TRP A 32 4.06 19.09 -8.91
C TRP A 32 4.15 20.59 -8.67
N TRP A 33 4.29 20.99 -7.41
CA TRP A 33 4.43 22.39 -7.00
C TRP A 33 5.84 22.61 -6.43
N PRO A 34 6.85 22.91 -7.27
CA PRO A 34 8.19 23.19 -6.80
C PRO A 34 8.24 24.38 -5.84
N GLY A 35 8.72 24.16 -4.63
CA GLY A 35 8.85 25.20 -3.61
C GLY A 35 7.49 25.75 -3.14
N SER A 36 6.39 25.11 -3.53
CA SER A 36 5.06 25.71 -3.57
C SER A 36 5.03 27.13 -4.15
N ALA A 37 5.94 27.44 -5.08
CA ALA A 37 6.16 28.78 -5.62
C ALA A 37 5.11 29.12 -6.69
N VAL A 38 3.84 29.04 -6.28
CA VAL A 38 2.67 29.26 -7.13
C VAL A 38 2.05 30.63 -6.87
N ASP A 39 1.37 31.17 -7.88
CA ASP A 39 0.61 32.41 -7.75
C ASP A 39 -0.73 32.32 -8.49
N LYS A 40 -1.65 33.22 -8.13
CA LYS A 40 -3.02 33.22 -8.65
C LYS A 40 -3.10 33.37 -10.18
N THR A 41 -2.21 34.16 -10.78
CA THR A 41 -2.22 34.43 -12.22
C THR A 41 -1.88 33.17 -12.99
N ASN A 42 -0.76 32.55 -12.63
CA ASN A 42 -0.28 31.34 -13.28
C ASN A 42 -1.20 30.14 -12.98
N ILE A 43 -1.74 30.00 -11.75
CA ILE A 43 -2.74 28.98 -11.42
C ILE A 43 -3.94 29.07 -12.36
N CYS A 44 -4.52 30.26 -12.53
CA CYS A 44 -5.69 30.47 -13.37
C CYS A 44 -5.40 30.09 -14.85
N GLN A 45 -4.26 30.53 -15.37
CA GLN A 45 -3.88 30.27 -16.76
C GLN A 45 -3.57 28.78 -17.00
N LEU A 46 -2.82 28.14 -16.11
CA LEU A 46 -2.46 26.72 -16.24
C LEU A 46 -3.70 25.82 -16.14
N LEU A 47 -4.59 26.06 -15.17
CA LEU A 47 -5.83 25.29 -15.05
C LEU A 47 -6.71 25.42 -16.29
N LYS A 48 -6.77 26.60 -16.91
CA LYS A 48 -7.49 26.80 -18.17
C LYS A 48 -6.87 25.94 -19.29
N ILE A 49 -5.54 25.96 -19.43
CA ILE A 49 -4.82 25.16 -20.42
C ILE A 49 -5.07 23.66 -20.20
N TYR A 50 -5.08 23.21 -18.94
CA TYR A 50 -5.33 21.81 -18.58
C TYR A 50 -6.76 21.36 -18.90
N SER A 51 -7.75 22.20 -18.58
CA SER A 51 -9.16 21.95 -18.92
C SER A 51 -9.37 21.88 -20.44
N GLU A 52 -8.76 22.81 -21.20
CA GLU A 52 -8.81 22.82 -22.67
C GLU A 52 -8.14 21.56 -23.27
N ALA A 53 -7.03 21.10 -22.70
CA ALA A 53 -6.36 19.86 -23.06
C ALA A 53 -7.16 18.59 -22.70
N GLY A 54 -8.26 18.72 -21.96
CA GLY A 54 -9.17 17.62 -21.65
C GLY A 54 -8.79 16.81 -20.43
N LEU A 55 -8.00 17.38 -19.52
CA LEU A 55 -7.83 16.85 -18.18
C LEU A 55 -9.11 17.04 -17.35
N GLY A 56 -9.36 16.14 -16.41
CA GLY A 56 -10.51 16.18 -15.50
C GLY A 56 -10.21 16.76 -14.12
N GLY A 57 -8.95 16.87 -13.78
CA GLY A 57 -8.52 17.35 -12.48
C GLY A 57 -7.02 17.31 -12.29
N VAL A 58 -6.59 17.86 -11.16
CA VAL A 58 -5.19 17.99 -10.75
C VAL A 58 -5.01 17.46 -9.34
N HIS A 59 -3.87 16.86 -9.07
CA HIS A 59 -3.48 16.42 -7.74
C HIS A 59 -2.29 17.26 -7.28
N ILE A 60 -2.51 18.16 -6.31
CA ILE A 60 -1.46 19.06 -5.82
C ILE A 60 -0.43 18.26 -5.01
N ILE A 61 0.83 18.28 -5.46
CA ILE A 61 1.95 17.64 -4.77
C ILE A 61 3.08 18.66 -4.57
N PRO A 62 3.17 19.28 -3.36
CA PRO A 62 4.26 20.18 -3.03
C PRO A 62 5.59 19.43 -2.98
N ILE A 63 6.61 19.95 -3.64
CA ILE A 63 7.97 19.37 -3.65
C ILE A 63 9.05 20.44 -3.47
N TYR A 64 10.33 20.01 -3.46
CA TYR A 64 11.50 20.89 -3.47
C TYR A 64 11.39 22.02 -4.50
N GLY A 65 12.05 23.14 -4.23
CA GLY A 65 11.98 24.31 -5.10
C GLY A 65 12.96 24.34 -6.27
N VAL A 66 12.73 25.28 -7.19
CA VAL A 66 13.61 25.55 -8.34
C VAL A 66 14.66 26.59 -7.99
N ARG A 67 15.93 26.22 -8.14
CA ARG A 67 17.07 27.09 -7.86
C ARG A 67 16.97 28.43 -8.60
N GLY A 68 17.17 29.54 -7.89
CA GLY A 68 17.08 30.90 -8.42
C GLY A 68 15.68 31.53 -8.30
N TYR A 69 14.71 30.82 -7.75
CA TYR A 69 13.35 31.29 -7.48
C TYR A 69 12.98 31.18 -6.00
N GLU A 70 13.96 31.10 -5.10
CA GLU A 70 13.77 30.93 -3.65
C GLU A 70 12.93 32.05 -3.02
N ASP A 71 12.98 33.26 -3.59
CA ASP A 71 12.18 34.42 -3.19
C ASP A 71 10.67 34.24 -3.42
N ARG A 72 10.28 33.30 -4.28
CA ARG A 72 8.87 32.95 -4.57
C ARG A 72 8.33 31.80 -3.73
N TYR A 73 9.16 31.14 -2.92
CA TYR A 73 8.76 29.93 -2.22
C TYR A 73 7.72 30.21 -1.14
N ILE A 74 6.74 29.31 -1.02
CA ILE A 74 5.69 29.40 -0.01
C ILE A 74 5.84 28.19 0.92
N LYS A 75 5.93 28.45 2.23
CA LYS A 75 6.00 27.36 3.21
C LYS A 75 4.69 26.59 3.23
N TYR A 76 4.77 25.26 3.14
CA TYR A 76 3.63 24.36 3.19
C TYR A 76 2.78 24.58 4.44
N LEU A 77 1.45 24.58 4.28
CA LEU A 77 0.44 24.88 5.32
C LEU A 77 0.55 26.25 6.01
N SER A 78 1.40 27.16 5.54
CA SER A 78 1.35 28.56 5.97
C SER A 78 0.02 29.22 5.56
N PRO A 79 -0.41 30.32 6.19
CA PRO A 79 -1.62 31.04 5.78
C PRO A 79 -1.64 31.41 4.29
N GLN A 80 -0.49 31.77 3.71
CA GLN A 80 -0.36 32.05 2.29
C GLN A 80 -0.57 30.79 1.44
N TRP A 81 -0.02 29.65 1.85
CA TRP A 81 -0.23 28.38 1.16
C TRP A 81 -1.70 27.95 1.19
N MET A 82 -2.36 28.08 2.34
CA MET A 82 -3.79 27.77 2.49
C MET A 82 -4.67 28.66 1.59
N GLN A 83 -4.27 29.93 1.37
CA GLN A 83 -4.94 30.81 0.40
C GLN A 83 -4.72 30.36 -1.05
N MET A 84 -3.54 29.85 -1.40
CA MET A 84 -3.29 29.30 -2.75
C MET A 84 -4.06 28.01 -2.98
N LEU A 85 -4.18 27.14 -1.96
CA LEU A 85 -5.03 25.95 -2.02
C LEU A 85 -6.49 26.33 -2.27
N ASP A 86 -7.06 27.22 -1.46
CA ASP A 86 -8.45 27.67 -1.61
C ASP A 86 -8.70 28.28 -2.99
N PHE A 87 -7.83 29.18 -3.44
CA PHE A 87 -7.92 29.78 -4.76
C PHE A 87 -7.86 28.72 -5.87
N THR A 88 -6.94 27.77 -5.78
CA THR A 88 -6.77 26.70 -6.77
C THR A 88 -8.03 25.83 -6.88
N VAL A 89 -8.60 25.40 -5.76
CA VAL A 89 -9.81 24.57 -5.75
C VAL A 89 -11.00 25.34 -6.33
N GLN A 90 -11.14 26.62 -6.00
CA GLN A 90 -12.22 27.45 -6.56
C GLN A 90 -12.08 27.65 -8.08
N GLU A 91 -10.89 27.99 -8.57
CA GLU A 91 -10.66 28.19 -10.00
C GLU A 91 -10.77 26.88 -10.79
N ALA A 92 -10.28 25.77 -10.26
CA ALA A 92 -10.44 24.44 -10.87
C ALA A 92 -11.93 24.11 -11.06
N ARG A 93 -12.75 24.29 -10.02
CA ARG A 93 -14.20 24.02 -10.09
C ARG A 93 -14.92 24.87 -11.13
N LYS A 94 -14.55 26.15 -11.28
CA LYS A 94 -15.12 27.02 -12.33
C LYS A 94 -14.85 26.49 -13.74
N LEU A 95 -13.75 25.76 -13.91
CA LEU A 95 -13.31 25.18 -15.19
C LEU A 95 -13.76 23.71 -15.37
N GLY A 96 -14.59 23.18 -14.47
CA GLY A 96 -14.99 21.77 -14.51
C GLY A 96 -13.82 20.83 -14.21
N LEU A 97 -12.89 21.24 -13.35
CA LEU A 97 -11.81 20.39 -12.84
C LEU A 97 -12.03 20.12 -11.35
N ASP A 98 -11.67 18.92 -10.92
CA ASP A 98 -11.56 18.58 -9.50
C ASP A 98 -10.10 18.61 -9.03
N VAL A 99 -9.91 18.63 -7.71
CA VAL A 99 -8.59 18.75 -7.09
C VAL A 99 -8.43 17.70 -6.00
N ASP A 100 -7.35 16.92 -6.06
CA ASP A 100 -6.85 16.09 -4.95
C ASP A 100 -5.57 16.70 -4.37
N MET A 101 -5.13 16.27 -3.18
CA MET A 101 -3.85 16.70 -2.60
C MET A 101 -3.11 15.57 -1.89
N THR A 102 -1.78 15.61 -1.93
CA THR A 102 -0.95 14.81 -1.01
C THR A 102 -1.09 15.36 0.40
N LEU A 103 -1.30 14.46 1.37
CA LEU A 103 -1.31 14.83 2.79
C LEU A 103 0.14 14.90 3.30
N GLY A 104 0.76 16.07 3.14
CA GLY A 104 2.20 16.28 3.34
C GLY A 104 2.86 16.88 2.10
N THR A 105 4.18 16.74 1.99
CA THR A 105 4.96 17.19 0.83
C THR A 105 5.82 16.05 0.32
N GLY A 106 6.03 15.94 -0.98
CA GLY A 106 6.74 14.81 -1.58
C GLY A 106 6.18 13.48 -1.05
N TRP A 107 7.08 12.56 -0.66
CA TRP A 107 6.68 11.25 -0.12
C TRP A 107 7.80 10.61 0.73
N CYS A 108 7.51 9.67 1.61
CA CYS A 108 6.19 9.29 2.10
C CYS A 108 5.74 10.26 3.23
N PHE A 109 4.67 9.94 3.97
CA PHE A 109 4.21 10.78 5.08
C PHE A 109 5.31 11.07 6.10
N GLY A 110 5.33 12.32 6.53
CA GLY A 110 6.27 12.84 7.50
C GLY A 110 6.32 14.36 7.44
N GLY A 111 7.25 14.96 8.19
CA GLY A 111 7.41 16.40 8.20
C GLY A 111 8.10 16.92 9.46
N PRO A 112 8.10 18.25 9.65
CA PRO A 112 8.91 18.91 10.69
C PRO A 112 8.47 18.59 12.12
N ARG A 113 7.27 18.04 12.31
CA ARG A 113 6.70 17.70 13.61
C ARG A 113 6.93 16.25 14.03
N VAL A 114 7.48 15.41 13.15
CA VAL A 114 7.79 14.01 13.47
C VAL A 114 9.06 13.98 14.33
N THR A 115 8.91 13.56 15.58
CA THR A 115 10.04 13.41 16.52
C THR A 115 10.90 12.18 16.20
N ASP A 116 12.08 12.07 16.82
CA ASP A 116 12.93 10.88 16.66
C ASP A 116 12.25 9.59 17.12
N GLU A 117 11.38 9.65 18.14
CA GLU A 117 10.62 8.49 18.63
C GLU A 117 9.51 8.06 17.65
N GLU A 118 8.92 9.03 16.94
CA GLU A 118 7.86 8.81 15.96
C GLU A 118 8.37 8.53 14.56
N ALA A 119 9.66 8.73 14.31
CA ALA A 119 10.30 8.49 13.03
C ALA A 119 10.41 7.00 12.72
N ASN A 120 10.46 6.66 11.43
CA ASN A 120 10.81 5.30 10.97
C ASN A 120 11.95 4.71 11.79
N ALA A 121 11.76 3.50 12.31
CA ALA A 121 12.65 2.93 13.31
C ALA A 121 13.22 1.57 12.86
N LEU A 122 14.49 1.36 13.15
CA LEU A 122 15.22 0.12 12.84
C LEU A 122 15.56 -0.62 14.13
N LEU A 123 15.33 -1.93 14.14
CA LEU A 123 15.85 -2.83 15.15
C LEU A 123 17.37 -2.95 15.02
N VAL A 124 18.07 -2.73 16.13
CA VAL A 124 19.51 -2.97 16.25
C VAL A 124 19.72 -4.07 17.27
N VAL A 125 20.48 -5.09 16.87
CA VAL A 125 20.84 -6.20 17.75
C VAL A 125 22.33 -6.15 18.01
N TRP A 126 22.69 -6.14 19.29
CA TRP A 126 24.05 -6.40 19.74
C TRP A 126 24.09 -7.78 20.40
N SER A 127 25.18 -8.51 20.20
CA SER A 127 25.36 -9.80 20.85
C SER A 127 26.78 -10.01 21.34
N ASN A 128 26.93 -10.67 22.48
CA ASN A 128 28.23 -11.05 23.02
C ASN A 128 28.20 -12.42 23.69
N SER A 129 29.27 -13.20 23.54
CA SER A 129 29.40 -14.49 24.23
C SER A 129 29.95 -14.30 25.64
N VAL A 130 29.43 -15.05 26.59
CA VAL A 130 29.76 -14.99 28.01
C VAL A 130 29.97 -16.39 28.55
N SER A 131 31.08 -16.58 29.26
CA SER A 131 31.41 -17.81 29.96
C SER A 131 31.17 -17.64 31.47
N PRO A 132 31.06 -18.72 32.26
CA PRO A 132 30.75 -18.65 33.70
C PRO A 132 31.75 -17.81 34.53
N ASN A 133 32.97 -17.62 34.02
CA ASN A 133 34.02 -16.84 34.66
C ASN A 133 33.91 -15.32 34.40
N VAL A 134 33.01 -14.89 33.52
CA VAL A 134 32.76 -13.48 33.19
C VAL A 134 31.41 -13.09 33.80
N GLY A 135 31.43 -12.39 34.93
CA GLY A 135 30.22 -12.02 35.68
C GLY A 135 29.66 -10.63 35.38
N VAL A 136 30.32 -9.88 34.50
CA VAL A 136 29.99 -8.49 34.19
C VAL A 136 30.21 -8.24 32.70
N VAL A 137 29.19 -7.70 32.02
CA VAL A 137 29.27 -7.34 30.60
C VAL A 137 28.82 -5.90 30.42
N HIS A 138 29.67 -5.08 29.80
CA HIS A 138 29.26 -3.75 29.36
C HIS A 138 28.44 -3.87 28.09
N ILE A 139 27.17 -3.49 28.21
CA ILE A 139 26.29 -3.32 27.07
C ILE A 139 26.63 -1.97 26.42
N PRO A 140 26.61 -1.85 25.07
CA PRO A 140 26.84 -0.58 24.40
C PRO A 140 25.84 0.48 24.87
N ALA A 141 26.28 1.37 25.77
CA ALA A 141 25.46 2.43 26.35
C ALA A 141 25.30 3.56 25.32
N THR A 142 24.24 3.48 24.52
CA THR A 142 23.78 4.63 23.71
C THR A 142 22.31 4.95 23.94
N ASN A 143 21.49 3.96 24.34
CA ASN A 143 20.07 4.10 24.71
C ASN A 143 19.66 2.99 25.70
N LYS A 144 18.51 3.14 26.37
CA LYS A 144 17.91 2.09 27.21
C LYS A 144 17.56 0.87 26.35
N PRO A 145 18.02 -0.36 26.67
CA PRO A 145 17.72 -1.53 25.87
C PRO A 145 16.23 -1.88 25.92
N LEU A 146 15.69 -2.30 24.78
CA LEU A 146 14.32 -2.79 24.63
C LEU A 146 14.16 -4.18 25.28
N ALA A 147 15.15 -5.05 25.08
CA ALA A 147 15.23 -6.36 25.69
C ALA A 147 16.70 -6.77 25.87
N VAL A 148 16.96 -7.62 26.87
CA VAL A 148 18.26 -8.24 27.12
C VAL A 148 18.01 -9.70 27.47
N VAL A 149 18.40 -10.62 26.59
CA VAL A 149 18.21 -12.05 26.83
C VAL A 149 19.54 -12.78 26.77
N ALA A 150 19.71 -13.75 27.65
CA ALA A 150 20.82 -14.70 27.64
C ALA A 150 20.34 -16.01 27.02
N VAL A 151 21.11 -16.54 26.07
CA VAL A 151 20.81 -17.79 25.36
C VAL A 151 21.93 -18.79 25.57
N SER A 152 21.64 -19.95 26.15
CA SER A 152 22.64 -20.99 26.35
C SER A 152 22.94 -21.75 25.06
N LYS A 153 24.09 -22.42 25.00
CA LYS A 153 24.44 -23.32 23.89
C LYS A 153 23.46 -24.48 23.70
N SER A 154 22.72 -24.86 24.75
CA SER A 154 21.66 -25.89 24.70
C SER A 154 20.28 -25.34 24.29
N GLY A 155 20.16 -24.02 24.06
CA GLY A 155 18.93 -23.37 23.62
C GLY A 155 18.02 -22.87 24.75
N GLU A 156 18.50 -22.84 26.00
CA GLU A 156 17.81 -22.19 27.11
C GLU A 156 17.84 -20.67 26.92
N VAL A 157 16.72 -19.98 27.17
CA VAL A 157 16.62 -18.52 27.03
C VAL A 157 16.14 -17.92 28.34
N VAL A 158 16.87 -16.92 28.84
CA VAL A 158 16.57 -16.22 30.10
C VAL A 158 16.53 -14.71 29.85
N ASP A 159 15.48 -14.05 30.31
CA ASP A 159 15.42 -12.59 30.34
C ASP A 159 16.27 -12.07 31.51
N VAL A 160 17.27 -11.26 31.19
CA VAL A 160 18.20 -10.68 32.16
C VAL A 160 18.20 -9.15 32.12
N ARG A 161 17.16 -8.54 31.52
CA ARG A 161 17.04 -7.09 31.41
C ARG A 161 17.08 -6.37 32.75
N ASP A 162 16.43 -6.91 33.77
CA ASP A 162 16.40 -6.35 35.13
C ASP A 162 17.75 -6.47 35.86
N LYS A 163 18.76 -7.07 35.24
CA LYS A 163 20.13 -7.17 35.74
C LYS A 163 21.08 -6.13 35.12
N VAL A 164 20.55 -5.25 34.27
CA VAL A 164 21.30 -4.14 33.67
C VAL A 164 21.06 -2.88 34.49
N ASP A 165 22.13 -2.26 34.96
CA ASP A 165 22.05 -0.99 35.69
C ASP A 165 21.98 0.23 34.76
N GLU A 166 21.85 1.42 35.36
CA GLU A 166 21.74 2.70 34.63
C GLU A 166 23.00 3.04 33.81
N THR A 167 24.15 2.44 34.13
CA THR A 167 25.41 2.63 33.40
C THR A 167 25.55 1.68 32.21
N GLY A 168 24.59 0.77 32.02
CA GLY A 168 24.65 -0.26 30.98
C GLY A 168 25.47 -1.49 31.41
N LEU A 169 25.75 -1.65 32.71
CA LEU A 169 26.47 -2.81 33.23
C LEU A 169 25.49 -3.96 33.48
N LEU A 170 25.64 -5.07 32.74
CA LEU A 170 24.93 -6.30 33.02
C LEU A 170 25.65 -7.08 34.12
N SER A 171 25.03 -7.18 35.29
CA SER A 171 25.52 -7.98 36.42
C SER A 171 24.81 -9.34 36.47
N TRP A 172 25.22 -10.24 35.59
CA TRP A 172 24.67 -11.59 35.48
C TRP A 172 25.75 -12.60 35.09
N LYS A 173 25.67 -13.81 35.65
CA LYS A 173 26.60 -14.91 35.34
C LYS A 173 25.81 -16.20 35.05
N PRO A 174 26.21 -16.97 34.02
CA PRO A 174 25.59 -18.27 33.78
C PRO A 174 26.04 -19.28 34.83
N HIS A 175 25.15 -20.21 35.20
CA HIS A 175 25.47 -21.29 36.14
C HIS A 175 26.48 -22.29 35.56
N GLN A 176 26.31 -22.65 34.28
CA GLN A 176 27.16 -23.57 33.53
C GLN A 176 27.12 -23.25 32.04
N GLY A 177 28.17 -23.67 31.32
CA GLY A 177 28.23 -23.56 29.85
C GLY A 177 28.46 -22.14 29.33
N GLU A 178 28.61 -22.04 28.02
CA GLU A 178 28.71 -20.76 27.31
C GLU A 178 27.31 -20.26 26.94
N TRP A 179 27.14 -18.94 27.05
CA TRP A 179 25.90 -18.25 26.75
C TRP A 179 26.17 -17.10 25.78
N THR A 180 25.18 -16.72 25.00
CA THR A 180 25.19 -15.52 24.17
C THR A 180 24.16 -14.55 24.71
N ILE A 181 24.61 -13.36 25.09
CA ILE A 181 23.72 -12.25 25.44
C ILE A 181 23.31 -11.57 24.14
N TYR A 182 22.01 -11.38 23.94
CA TYR A 182 21.43 -10.52 22.91
C TYR A 182 20.83 -9.29 23.57
N VAL A 183 21.16 -8.12 23.04
CA VAL A 183 20.59 -6.85 23.47
C VAL A 183 19.91 -6.19 22.28
N LEU A 184 18.66 -5.83 22.48
CA LEU A 184 17.84 -5.16 21.48
C LEU A 184 17.79 -3.68 21.77
N PHE A 185 18.03 -2.90 20.73
CA PHE A 185 17.83 -1.46 20.70
C PHE A 185 16.96 -1.09 19.50
N THR A 186 16.46 0.13 19.54
CA THR A 186 15.94 0.76 18.33
C THR A 186 16.68 2.05 18.07
N ARG A 187 16.72 2.46 16.81
CA ARG A 187 17.20 3.76 16.39
C ARG A 187 16.35 4.29 15.24
N PRO A 188 16.26 5.62 15.07
CA PRO A 188 15.71 6.19 13.84
C PRO A 188 16.47 5.68 12.62
N SER A 189 15.75 5.39 11.54
CA SER A 189 16.31 5.01 10.23
C SER A 189 17.13 6.13 9.58
N GLY A 190 16.91 7.38 10.02
CA GLY A 190 17.48 8.58 9.41
C GLY A 190 16.76 9.04 8.14
N GLN A 191 15.71 8.32 7.69
CA GLN A 191 14.95 8.75 6.53
C GLN A 191 14.23 10.06 6.78
N LYS A 192 14.37 10.97 5.82
CA LYS A 192 13.64 12.22 5.73
C LYS A 192 12.64 12.14 4.60
N VAL A 193 11.56 12.91 4.71
CA VAL A 193 10.58 13.08 3.62
C VAL A 193 11.32 13.35 2.31
N LYS A 194 11.08 12.54 1.28
CA LYS A 194 11.73 12.69 -0.02
C LYS A 194 11.13 13.89 -0.72
N ARG A 195 12.01 14.64 -1.38
CA ARG A 195 11.62 15.75 -2.25
C ARG A 195 10.75 16.80 -1.53
N ALA A 196 10.90 16.94 -0.21
CA ALA A 196 10.09 17.83 0.60
C ALA A 196 10.07 19.27 0.08
N ALA A 197 8.92 19.91 0.17
CA ALA A 197 8.77 21.33 -0.09
C ALA A 197 9.20 22.14 1.15
N PRO A 198 9.47 23.46 1.01
CA PRO A 198 9.69 24.34 2.14
C PRO A 198 8.59 24.23 3.19
N GLY A 199 8.96 23.99 4.45
CA GLY A 199 8.03 23.77 5.57
C GLY A 199 7.53 22.32 5.71
N GLY A 200 7.86 21.42 4.78
CA GLY A 200 7.55 19.99 4.83
C GLY A 200 8.75 19.11 5.17
N GLU A 201 9.93 19.69 5.41
CA GLU A 201 11.14 18.95 5.72
C GLU A 201 11.07 18.30 7.11
N GLY A 202 11.54 17.06 7.22
CA GLY A 202 11.59 16.36 8.51
C GLY A 202 11.66 14.85 8.36
N HIS A 203 11.47 14.13 9.46
CA HIS A 203 11.49 12.67 9.45
C HIS A 203 10.26 12.10 8.74
N MET A 204 10.44 10.95 8.07
CA MET A 204 9.31 10.09 7.73
C MET A 204 8.73 9.49 9.00
N LEU A 205 7.41 9.51 9.14
CA LEU A 205 6.74 8.93 10.30
C LEU A 205 6.77 7.40 10.26
N ASN A 206 6.77 6.78 11.43
CA ASN A 206 6.71 5.34 11.60
C ASN A 206 5.27 4.82 11.48
N LEU A 207 4.91 4.24 10.35
CA LEU A 207 3.58 3.65 10.13
C LEU A 207 3.29 2.41 10.99
N LEU A 208 4.25 1.92 11.77
CA LEU A 208 4.04 0.84 12.75
C LEU A 208 3.61 1.36 14.12
N TYR A 209 3.72 2.67 14.37
CA TYR A 209 3.54 3.26 15.69
C TYR A 209 2.30 4.18 15.73
N ARG A 210 1.28 3.80 16.50
CA ARG A 210 -0.02 4.52 16.55
C ARG A 210 0.12 6.01 16.90
N PRO A 211 0.88 6.40 17.94
CA PRO A 211 1.05 7.82 18.27
C PRO A 211 1.64 8.65 17.13
N ALA A 212 2.51 8.07 16.29
CA ALA A 212 3.13 8.79 15.17
C ALA A 212 2.09 9.26 14.13
N ILE A 213 1.15 8.40 13.72
CA ILE A 213 0.11 8.80 12.77
C ILE A 213 -0.90 9.76 13.41
N GLU A 214 -1.27 9.56 14.67
CA GLU A 214 -2.20 10.45 15.37
C GLU A 214 -1.63 11.86 15.55
N ASN A 215 -0.36 11.98 15.92
CA ASN A 215 0.31 13.26 16.07
C ASN A 215 0.60 13.93 14.73
N PHE A 216 0.92 13.16 13.69
CA PHE A 216 1.04 13.67 12.32
C PHE A 216 -0.27 14.32 11.84
N LEU A 217 -1.42 13.68 12.09
CA LEU A 217 -2.72 14.19 11.66
C LEU A 217 -3.13 15.51 12.35
N LYS A 218 -2.73 15.70 13.62
CA LYS A 218 -2.97 16.97 14.36
C LYS A 218 -2.37 18.19 13.65
N TRP A 219 -1.26 18.02 12.92
CA TRP A 219 -0.68 19.09 12.12
C TRP A 219 -1.67 19.63 11.07
N PHE A 220 -2.45 18.73 10.46
CA PHE A 220 -3.46 19.10 9.48
C PHE A 220 -4.73 19.61 10.13
N ASP A 221 -5.15 19.04 11.28
CA ASP A 221 -6.26 19.60 12.06
C ASP A 221 -6.03 21.07 12.39
N GLU A 222 -4.82 21.43 12.81
CA GLU A 222 -4.45 22.82 13.08
C GLU A 222 -4.43 23.68 11.81
N ALA A 223 -3.89 23.18 10.70
CA ALA A 223 -3.84 23.94 9.45
C ALA A 223 -5.24 24.20 8.86
N PHE A 224 -6.16 23.25 9.02
CA PHE A 224 -7.56 23.37 8.60
C PHE A 224 -8.46 23.96 9.68
N ALA A 225 -7.93 24.31 10.86
CA ALA A 225 -8.72 24.93 11.92
C ALA A 225 -9.24 26.30 11.45
N GLY A 226 -10.57 26.43 11.39
CA GLY A 226 -11.22 27.64 10.87
C GLY A 226 -11.13 27.83 9.35
N TYR A 227 -10.62 26.84 8.61
CA TYR A 227 -10.63 26.87 7.15
C TYR A 227 -12.06 26.71 6.62
N ALA A 228 -12.61 27.81 6.09
CA ALA A 228 -13.94 27.86 5.47
C ALA A 228 -13.90 27.78 3.93
N GLY A 229 -12.71 27.61 3.37
CA GLY A 229 -12.48 27.56 1.92
C GLY A 229 -12.93 26.25 1.27
N ALA A 230 -12.80 26.21 -0.06
CA ALA A 230 -13.13 25.02 -0.84
C ALA A 230 -12.08 23.92 -0.63
N LYS A 231 -12.49 22.77 -0.10
CA LYS A 231 -11.60 21.63 0.13
C LYS A 231 -11.34 20.82 -1.15
N PRO A 232 -10.13 20.26 -1.34
CA PRO A 232 -9.88 19.16 -2.27
C PRO A 232 -10.83 17.99 -2.04
N ARG A 233 -11.04 17.16 -3.07
CA ARG A 233 -11.86 15.96 -3.03
C ARG A 233 -11.18 14.86 -2.21
N ALA A 234 -9.94 14.52 -2.54
CA ALA A 234 -9.20 13.45 -1.87
C ALA A 234 -7.91 13.91 -1.19
N VAL A 235 -7.51 13.17 -0.16
CA VAL A 235 -6.15 13.14 0.38
C VAL A 235 -5.46 11.85 -0.06
N TYR A 236 -4.17 11.97 -0.40
CA TYR A 236 -3.39 10.90 -1.00
C TYR A 236 -2.26 10.41 -0.10
N HIS A 237 -2.06 9.09 -0.07
CA HIS A 237 -0.89 8.41 0.50
C HIS A 237 -0.15 7.66 -0.63
N ASP A 238 1.12 8.01 -0.80
CA ASP A 238 1.99 7.50 -1.86
C ASP A 238 2.53 6.09 -1.56
N SER A 239 3.17 5.47 -2.56
CA SER A 239 3.75 4.13 -2.42
C SER A 239 4.69 4.01 -1.22
N TYR A 240 4.71 2.81 -0.62
CA TYR A 240 5.43 2.59 0.62
C TYR A 240 6.94 2.47 0.39
N GLU A 241 7.69 3.48 0.83
CA GLU A 241 9.16 3.52 0.76
C GLU A 241 9.82 3.74 2.15
N TYR A 242 9.07 3.43 3.21
CA TYR A 242 9.53 3.51 4.59
C TYR A 242 10.51 2.35 4.91
N LYS A 243 11.61 2.69 5.57
CA LYS A 243 12.56 1.74 6.19
C LYS A 243 12.28 1.71 7.68
N SER A 244 11.21 1.01 8.03
CA SER A 244 10.81 0.78 9.41
C SER A 244 10.52 -0.70 9.61
N ASP A 245 11.22 -1.32 10.55
CA ASP A 245 10.97 -2.71 10.96
C ASP A 245 10.68 -2.81 12.47
N TRP A 246 10.49 -1.67 13.14
CA TRP A 246 10.25 -1.65 14.58
C TRP A 246 9.35 -0.50 15.01
N SER A 247 8.77 -0.62 16.20
CA SER A 247 8.11 0.48 16.93
C SER A 247 8.47 0.42 18.43
N PRO A 248 8.40 1.54 19.17
CA PRO A 248 8.72 1.57 20.61
C PRO A 248 7.96 0.54 21.46
N ASP A 249 6.73 0.23 21.07
CA ASP A 249 5.78 -0.62 21.79
C ASP A 249 5.62 -2.02 21.18
N LEU A 250 6.42 -2.38 20.17
CA LEU A 250 6.27 -3.60 19.39
C LEU A 250 6.25 -4.86 20.25
N LEU A 251 7.23 -5.04 21.15
CA LEU A 251 7.33 -6.27 21.97
C LEU A 251 6.09 -6.48 22.84
N THR A 252 5.59 -5.40 23.45
CA THR A 252 4.40 -5.44 24.29
C THR A 252 3.15 -5.80 23.47
N GLN A 253 2.95 -5.13 22.33
CA GLN A 253 1.82 -5.39 21.46
C GLN A 253 1.88 -6.81 20.85
N PHE A 254 3.07 -7.25 20.45
CA PHE A 254 3.30 -8.59 19.90
C PHE A 254 2.95 -9.67 20.92
N ALA A 255 3.45 -9.55 22.15
CA ALA A 255 3.18 -10.51 23.22
C ALA A 255 1.70 -10.57 23.60
N SER A 256 1.03 -9.41 23.63
CA SER A 256 -0.42 -9.32 23.84
C SER A 256 -1.20 -10.06 22.76
N ARG A 257 -0.79 -9.93 21.48
CA ARG A 257 -1.47 -10.53 20.34
C ARG A 257 -1.27 -12.05 20.24
N TYR A 258 -0.05 -12.52 20.39
CA TYR A 258 0.31 -13.92 20.10
C TYR A 258 0.49 -14.78 21.34
N GLY A 259 0.45 -14.20 22.54
CA GLY A 259 0.58 -14.92 23.81
C GLY A 259 2.00 -15.41 24.09
N TYR A 260 3.01 -14.97 23.34
CA TYR A 260 4.41 -15.24 23.61
C TYR A 260 5.30 -14.03 23.32
N ARG A 261 6.43 -13.95 24.02
CA ARG A 261 7.39 -12.85 23.94
C ARG A 261 8.37 -13.08 22.79
N LEU A 262 8.39 -12.18 21.79
CA LEU A 262 9.27 -12.30 20.62
C LEU A 262 10.76 -12.29 21.02
N GLU A 263 11.11 -11.51 22.04
CA GLU A 263 12.47 -11.42 22.56
C GLU A 263 12.97 -12.74 23.17
N MET A 264 12.08 -13.64 23.58
CA MET A 264 12.45 -14.98 24.06
C MET A 264 12.74 -15.95 22.91
N GLU A 265 12.52 -15.53 21.67
CA GLU A 265 12.67 -16.32 20.44
C GLU A 265 13.77 -15.77 19.52
N LEU A 266 14.62 -14.87 20.02
CA LEU A 266 15.60 -14.13 19.21
C LEU A 266 16.55 -14.98 18.37
N PRO A 267 17.09 -16.11 18.86
CA PRO A 267 17.93 -16.97 18.02
C PRO A 267 17.22 -17.44 16.76
N TYR A 268 15.90 -17.72 16.83
CA TYR A 268 15.11 -18.13 15.67
C TYR A 268 14.66 -16.93 14.84
N PHE A 269 14.22 -15.85 15.48
CA PHE A 269 13.78 -14.64 14.78
C PHE A 269 14.90 -14.00 13.94
N LEU A 270 16.13 -14.03 14.44
CA LEU A 270 17.31 -13.46 13.78
C LEU A 270 18.00 -14.43 12.82
N SER A 271 17.59 -15.70 12.80
CA SER A 271 18.17 -16.72 11.92
C SER A 271 17.55 -16.66 10.52
N ASP A 272 18.37 -16.95 9.52
CA ASP A 272 17.93 -17.19 8.14
C ASP A 272 18.00 -18.69 7.76
N VAL A 273 18.27 -19.56 8.75
CA VAL A 273 18.26 -21.02 8.54
C VAL A 273 16.84 -21.48 8.31
N ASP A 274 16.67 -22.34 7.30
CA ASP A 274 15.39 -22.90 6.94
C ASP A 274 14.91 -23.96 7.96
N LEU A 275 14.32 -23.48 9.07
CA LEU A 275 13.69 -24.29 10.11
C LEU A 275 12.23 -23.89 10.24
N ASP A 276 11.36 -24.87 10.50
CA ASP A 276 9.91 -24.64 10.68
C ASP A 276 9.62 -23.57 11.76
N ARG A 277 10.34 -23.61 12.91
CA ARG A 277 10.21 -22.59 13.96
C ARG A 277 10.61 -21.19 13.48
N VAL A 278 11.67 -21.05 12.66
CA VAL A 278 12.11 -19.77 12.07
C VAL A 278 11.02 -19.21 11.16
N ARG A 279 10.52 -20.02 10.22
CA ARG A 279 9.45 -19.64 9.28
C ARG A 279 8.22 -19.12 10.03
N ARG A 280 7.80 -19.84 11.05
CA ARG A 280 6.60 -19.53 11.84
C ARG A 280 6.72 -18.28 12.69
N ILE A 281 7.86 -18.07 13.35
CA ILE A 281 8.09 -16.85 14.14
C ILE A 281 8.17 -15.62 13.22
N LYS A 282 8.84 -15.75 12.06
CA LYS A 282 8.88 -14.68 11.04
C LYS A 282 7.50 -14.41 10.46
N CYS A 283 6.68 -15.44 10.28
CA CYS A 283 5.30 -15.29 9.84
C CYS A 283 4.48 -14.45 10.84
N ASP A 284 4.52 -14.78 12.13
CA ASP A 284 3.78 -14.02 13.17
C ASP A 284 4.24 -12.55 13.22
N TYR A 285 5.54 -12.31 13.11
CA TYR A 285 6.10 -10.95 13.06
C TYR A 285 5.68 -10.17 11.81
N ARG A 286 5.68 -10.79 10.62
CA ARG A 286 5.27 -10.11 9.39
C ARG A 286 3.77 -9.83 9.36
N GLU A 287 2.96 -10.77 9.85
CA GLU A 287 1.52 -10.55 10.07
C GLU A 287 1.28 -9.41 11.05
N PHE A 288 2.05 -9.32 12.15
CA PHE A 288 1.97 -8.21 13.10
C PHE A 288 2.26 -6.87 12.42
N VAL A 289 3.39 -6.78 11.71
CA VAL A 289 3.79 -5.57 10.99
C VAL A 289 2.70 -5.16 10.00
N SER A 290 2.17 -6.12 9.23
CA SER A 290 1.07 -5.88 8.30
C SER A 290 -0.15 -5.28 8.98
N ASP A 291 -0.57 -5.85 10.11
CA ASP A 291 -1.74 -5.37 10.84
C ASP A 291 -1.54 -4.00 11.47
N MET A 292 -0.34 -3.68 11.94
CA MET A 292 -0.02 -2.35 12.45
C MET A 292 -0.14 -1.31 11.34
N ILE A 293 0.44 -1.56 10.16
CA ILE A 293 0.30 -0.68 8.99
C ILE A 293 -1.18 -0.52 8.61
N TYR A 294 -1.92 -1.62 8.43
CA TYR A 294 -3.35 -1.59 8.09
C TYR A 294 -4.12 -0.71 9.07
N SER A 295 -3.92 -0.94 10.37
CA SER A 295 -4.67 -0.25 11.41
C SER A 295 -4.36 1.25 11.44
N ASN A 296 -3.12 1.66 11.12
CA ASN A 296 -2.72 3.07 11.04
C ASN A 296 -3.25 3.74 9.76
N LEU A 297 -3.32 3.02 8.64
CA LEU A 297 -4.03 3.49 7.44
C LEU A 297 -5.52 3.71 7.73
N VAL A 298 -6.19 2.82 8.48
CA VAL A 298 -7.59 3.00 8.87
C VAL A 298 -7.80 4.24 9.75
N VAL A 299 -6.84 4.60 10.62
CA VAL A 299 -6.91 5.85 11.39
C VAL A 299 -6.85 7.06 10.46
N TRP A 300 -5.95 7.07 9.48
CA TRP A 300 -5.87 8.11 8.47
C TRP A 300 -7.15 8.21 7.63
N VAL A 301 -7.71 7.08 7.18
CA VAL A 301 -8.97 7.04 6.41
C VAL A 301 -10.13 7.63 7.23
N ARG A 302 -10.28 7.24 8.50
CA ARG A 302 -11.31 7.81 9.37
C ARG A 302 -11.13 9.32 9.57
N TRP A 303 -9.89 9.77 9.76
CA TRP A 303 -9.57 11.19 9.88
C TRP A 303 -9.92 11.96 8.60
N ALA A 304 -9.61 11.40 7.44
CA ALA A 304 -9.94 11.99 6.14
C ALA A 304 -11.45 12.15 5.99
N HIS A 305 -12.22 11.09 6.26
CA HIS A 305 -13.68 11.11 6.21
C HIS A 305 -14.29 12.12 7.19
N SER A 306 -13.79 12.20 8.43
CA SER A 306 -14.28 13.18 9.41
C SER A 306 -13.99 14.63 8.99
N ASN A 307 -13.00 14.83 8.12
CA ASN A 307 -12.64 16.13 7.57
C ASN A 307 -13.25 16.40 6.18
N GLY A 308 -14.09 15.50 5.66
CA GLY A 308 -14.80 15.66 4.39
C GLY A 308 -13.97 15.33 3.15
N PHE A 309 -12.88 14.58 3.31
CA PHE A 309 -12.07 14.06 2.20
C PHE A 309 -12.41 12.59 1.94
N ILE A 310 -12.27 12.15 0.68
CA ILE A 310 -12.05 10.73 0.39
C ILE A 310 -10.53 10.43 0.43
N THR A 311 -10.16 9.16 0.37
CA THR A 311 -8.78 8.71 0.40
C THR A 311 -8.37 8.00 -0.88
N ARG A 312 -7.14 8.26 -1.31
CA ARG A 312 -6.49 7.55 -2.42
C ARG A 312 -5.14 6.99 -1.94
N ASN A 313 -4.87 5.72 -2.18
CA ASN A 313 -3.72 5.03 -1.59
C ASN A 313 -3.00 4.12 -2.58
N GLU A 314 -1.70 4.34 -2.70
CA GLU A 314 -0.76 3.40 -3.31
C GLU A 314 -0.16 2.49 -2.24
N ALA A 315 -0.67 1.25 -2.16
CA ALA A 315 -0.27 0.32 -1.11
C ALA A 315 1.03 -0.46 -1.39
N HIS A 316 1.46 -0.53 -2.65
CA HIS A 316 2.58 -1.36 -3.06
C HIS A 316 3.92 -0.86 -2.46
N GLY A 317 4.92 -1.73 -2.43
CA GLY A 317 6.19 -1.51 -1.70
C GLY A 317 6.11 -1.86 -0.20
N SER A 318 4.90 -1.96 0.35
CA SER A 318 4.69 -2.25 1.77
C SER A 318 5.10 -3.68 2.13
N PRO A 319 5.63 -3.93 3.35
CA PRO A 319 6.01 -5.27 3.79
C PRO A 319 4.84 -6.16 4.28
N GLY A 320 3.59 -5.71 4.07
CA GLY A 320 2.39 -6.40 4.52
C GLY A 320 1.42 -6.75 3.39
N ASN A 321 0.17 -7.03 3.74
CA ASN A 321 -0.86 -7.41 2.78
C ASN A 321 -1.36 -6.22 1.96
N ILE A 322 -0.71 -5.96 0.82
CA ILE A 322 -1.03 -4.81 -0.04
C ILE A 322 -2.47 -4.83 -0.57
N LEU A 323 -3.10 -6.00 -0.72
CA LEU A 323 -4.51 -6.10 -1.09
C LEU A 323 -5.43 -5.53 0.00
N ASP A 324 -5.12 -5.80 1.28
CA ASP A 324 -5.87 -5.22 2.41
C ASP A 324 -5.62 -3.70 2.54
N PHE A 325 -4.40 -3.25 2.26
CA PHE A 325 -4.07 -1.81 2.30
C PHE A 325 -4.76 -1.04 1.16
N TYR A 326 -4.88 -1.61 -0.04
CA TYR A 326 -5.74 -1.07 -1.09
C TYR A 326 -7.20 -1.04 -0.63
N ALA A 327 -7.67 -2.14 -0.05
CA ALA A 327 -9.03 -2.25 0.49
C ALA A 327 -9.33 -1.27 1.64
N ALA A 328 -8.33 -0.63 2.25
CA ALA A 328 -8.55 0.37 3.29
C ALA A 328 -9.02 1.74 2.75
N ALA A 329 -8.57 2.17 1.56
CA ALA A 329 -8.77 3.53 1.04
C ALA A 329 -9.89 3.62 -0.01
N ASP A 330 -10.64 4.73 -0.09
CA ASP A 330 -11.80 4.86 -0.99
C ASP A 330 -11.48 4.62 -2.48
N VAL A 331 -10.26 4.99 -2.90
CA VAL A 331 -9.72 4.77 -4.25
C VAL A 331 -8.35 4.08 -4.14
N PRO A 332 -8.27 2.76 -4.40
CA PRO A 332 -6.99 2.08 -4.59
C PRO A 332 -6.26 2.64 -5.82
N GLU A 333 -4.97 2.94 -5.68
CA GLU A 333 -4.14 3.42 -6.77
C GLU A 333 -2.98 2.46 -7.05
N THR A 334 -2.75 2.12 -8.31
CA THR A 334 -1.60 1.30 -8.72
C THR A 334 -0.66 2.10 -9.61
N GLU A 335 0.45 1.50 -10.01
CA GLU A 335 1.45 2.20 -10.81
C GLU A 335 2.06 1.24 -11.84
N PHE A 336 2.43 1.82 -13.00
CA PHE A 336 3.31 1.20 -13.97
C PHE A 336 4.43 2.15 -14.36
N PHE A 337 5.64 1.60 -14.34
CA PHE A 337 6.79 2.19 -15.02
C PHE A 337 6.84 1.75 -16.48
N ARG A 338 7.83 2.25 -17.21
CA ARG A 338 8.00 1.93 -18.63
C ARG A 338 8.19 0.42 -18.89
N SER A 339 9.11 -0.22 -18.18
CA SER A 339 9.53 -1.62 -18.41
C SER A 339 8.87 -2.64 -17.47
N ASP A 340 8.38 -2.20 -16.32
CA ASP A 340 7.99 -3.08 -15.22
C ASP A 340 6.46 -3.20 -15.17
N ARG A 341 5.84 -3.44 -16.33
CA ARG A 341 4.39 -3.55 -16.48
C ARG A 341 3.94 -4.98 -16.20
N ASP A 342 3.29 -5.20 -15.07
CA ASP A 342 2.63 -6.48 -14.78
C ASP A 342 1.15 -6.24 -14.44
N ILE A 343 0.28 -6.53 -15.43
CA ILE A 343 -1.18 -6.47 -15.29
C ILE A 343 -1.65 -7.29 -14.08
N MET A 344 -1.04 -8.44 -13.80
CA MET A 344 -1.44 -9.29 -12.69
C MET A 344 -1.13 -8.65 -11.34
N VAL A 345 -0.04 -7.87 -11.25
CA VAL A 345 0.27 -7.12 -10.03
C VAL A 345 -0.67 -5.93 -9.87
N ALA A 346 -0.88 -5.15 -10.93
CA ALA A 346 -1.79 -4.01 -10.90
C ALA A 346 -3.23 -4.41 -10.57
N LYS A 347 -3.65 -5.62 -10.97
CA LYS A 347 -4.96 -6.17 -10.63
C LYS A 347 -5.22 -6.27 -9.12
N LEU A 348 -4.21 -6.30 -8.26
CA LEU A 348 -4.42 -6.27 -6.80
C LEU A 348 -5.17 -5.02 -6.34
N ALA A 349 -4.89 -3.85 -6.93
CA ALA A 349 -5.62 -2.61 -6.62
C ALA A 349 -7.07 -2.70 -7.12
N SER A 350 -7.28 -3.12 -8.37
CA SER A 350 -8.64 -3.28 -8.93
C SER A 350 -9.46 -4.32 -8.18
N SER A 351 -8.84 -5.41 -7.73
CA SER A 351 -9.50 -6.48 -6.99
C SER A 351 -10.11 -5.95 -5.70
N ALA A 352 -9.34 -5.14 -4.94
CA ALA A 352 -9.84 -4.49 -3.74
C ALA A 352 -11.03 -3.56 -4.03
N ALA A 353 -10.97 -2.77 -5.10
CA ALA A 353 -12.06 -1.89 -5.50
C ALA A 353 -13.31 -2.67 -5.89
N HIS A 354 -13.16 -3.68 -6.75
CA HIS A 354 -14.26 -4.53 -7.21
C HIS A 354 -14.96 -5.20 -6.04
N ILE A 355 -14.23 -5.93 -5.20
CA ILE A 355 -14.81 -6.69 -4.08
C ILE A 355 -15.59 -5.79 -3.12
N LEU A 356 -15.15 -4.55 -2.93
CA LEU A 356 -15.82 -3.56 -2.06
C LEU A 356 -16.85 -2.69 -2.80
N GLY A 357 -17.05 -2.88 -4.11
CA GLY A 357 -17.99 -2.10 -4.91
C GLY A 357 -17.60 -0.63 -5.05
N ARG A 358 -16.30 -0.33 -5.00
CA ARG A 358 -15.78 1.02 -5.16
C ARG A 358 -15.81 1.41 -6.64
N PRO A 359 -16.22 2.65 -6.95
CA PRO A 359 -16.39 3.07 -8.34
C PRO A 359 -15.06 3.26 -9.08
N PHE A 360 -13.96 3.49 -8.34
CA PHE A 360 -12.69 3.88 -8.92
C PHE A 360 -11.54 2.98 -8.47
N THR A 361 -10.71 2.63 -9.44
CA THR A 361 -9.32 2.22 -9.26
C THR A 361 -8.47 3.17 -10.09
N SER A 362 -7.54 3.86 -9.47
CA SER A 362 -6.71 4.85 -10.14
C SER A 362 -5.30 4.36 -10.45
N SER A 363 -4.55 5.15 -11.20
CA SER A 363 -3.16 4.82 -11.51
C SER A 363 -2.22 6.01 -11.61
N GLU A 364 -1.04 5.89 -11.00
CA GLU A 364 0.13 6.69 -11.37
C GLU A 364 0.66 6.22 -12.73
N SER A 365 0.64 7.10 -13.72
CA SER A 365 0.78 6.73 -15.12
C SER A 365 1.84 7.56 -15.84
N GLY A 366 2.89 6.90 -16.34
CA GLY A 366 3.91 7.54 -17.19
C GLY A 366 5.17 7.98 -16.45
N THR A 367 5.45 7.37 -15.30
CA THR A 367 6.65 7.60 -14.48
C THR A 367 7.88 6.97 -15.13
N TRP A 368 8.64 7.75 -15.91
CA TRP A 368 9.81 7.23 -16.61
C TRP A 368 11.09 7.90 -16.12
N ILE A 369 12.03 7.07 -15.64
CA ILE A 369 13.36 7.50 -15.22
C ILE A 369 14.26 7.57 -16.47
N THR A 370 13.98 8.54 -17.32
CA THR A 370 14.68 8.77 -18.59
C THR A 370 14.64 10.27 -18.96
N GLU A 371 15.24 10.63 -20.07
CA GLU A 371 15.24 12.01 -20.56
C GLU A 371 13.82 12.47 -20.94
N HIS A 372 13.50 13.74 -20.61
CA HIS A 372 12.23 14.34 -20.97
C HIS A 372 12.08 14.54 -22.48
N PHE A 373 10.82 14.64 -22.94
CA PHE A 373 10.44 15.00 -24.30
C PHE A 373 10.78 13.95 -25.36
N HIS A 374 11.05 12.72 -24.94
CA HIS A 374 11.29 11.57 -25.82
C HIS A 374 10.08 10.63 -25.89
N GLU A 375 9.02 10.95 -25.15
CA GLU A 375 7.80 10.16 -25.05
C GLU A 375 6.91 10.35 -26.28
N THR A 376 6.20 9.29 -26.67
CA THR A 376 5.25 9.33 -27.78
C THR A 376 3.84 9.07 -27.28
N LEU A 377 2.85 9.65 -27.97
CA LEU A 377 1.43 9.35 -27.70
C LEU A 377 1.12 7.85 -27.88
N ASP A 378 1.82 7.17 -28.79
CA ASP A 378 1.72 5.73 -28.99
C ASP A 378 2.15 4.94 -27.75
N ALA A 379 3.31 5.26 -27.17
CA ALA A 379 3.80 4.59 -25.97
C ALA A 379 2.88 4.82 -24.77
N LEU A 380 2.32 6.03 -24.64
CA LEU A 380 1.34 6.37 -23.62
C LEU A 380 0.02 5.65 -23.85
N LYS A 381 -0.47 5.54 -25.09
CA LYS A 381 -1.70 4.80 -25.39
C LYS A 381 -1.59 3.33 -24.95
N HIS A 382 -0.50 2.65 -25.32
CA HIS A 382 -0.27 1.26 -24.90
C HIS A 382 -0.21 1.12 -23.37
N LEU A 383 0.41 2.09 -22.68
CA LEU A 383 0.42 2.14 -21.22
C LEU A 383 -1.01 2.24 -20.63
N MET A 384 -1.87 3.10 -21.20
CA MET A 384 -3.26 3.21 -20.75
C MET A 384 -4.05 1.92 -21.00
N ASP A 385 -3.82 1.26 -22.14
CA ASP A 385 -4.49 -0.01 -22.46
C ASP A 385 -4.11 -1.10 -21.44
N ASP A 386 -2.84 -1.18 -21.05
CA ASP A 386 -2.38 -2.11 -20.00
C ASP A 386 -3.10 -1.83 -18.66
N PHE A 387 -3.26 -0.55 -18.29
CA PHE A 387 -3.99 -0.16 -17.07
C PHE A 387 -5.48 -0.53 -17.15
N PHE A 388 -6.14 -0.25 -18.27
CA PHE A 388 -7.55 -0.62 -18.46
C PHE A 388 -7.74 -2.14 -18.37
N LEU A 389 -6.82 -2.93 -18.94
CA LEU A 389 -6.82 -4.39 -18.81
C LEU A 389 -6.60 -4.86 -17.35
N ALA A 390 -5.86 -4.09 -16.57
CA ALA A 390 -5.67 -4.33 -15.14
C ALA A 390 -6.87 -3.91 -14.28
N GLY A 391 -7.93 -3.32 -14.86
CA GLY A 391 -9.12 -2.86 -14.14
C GLY A 391 -9.04 -1.42 -13.63
N VAL A 392 -8.00 -0.66 -14.00
CA VAL A 392 -7.94 0.78 -13.73
C VAL A 392 -8.99 1.50 -14.57
N ASN A 393 -9.65 2.48 -13.96
CA ASN A 393 -10.65 3.30 -14.66
C ASN A 393 -10.55 4.79 -14.30
N HIS A 394 -9.50 5.23 -13.60
CA HIS A 394 -9.28 6.63 -13.23
C HIS A 394 -7.79 7.01 -13.25
N VAL A 395 -7.26 7.30 -14.44
CA VAL A 395 -5.84 7.56 -14.73
C VAL A 395 -5.37 8.90 -14.19
N PHE A 396 -4.18 8.90 -13.59
CA PHE A 396 -3.40 10.09 -13.26
C PHE A 396 -2.06 10.08 -13.98
N TYR A 397 -1.77 11.10 -14.79
CA TYR A 397 -0.44 11.28 -15.34
C TYR A 397 0.56 11.63 -14.23
N HIS A 398 1.74 11.01 -14.28
CA HIS A 398 2.91 11.37 -13.52
C HIS A 398 3.96 12.05 -14.42
N GLY A 399 3.96 13.36 -14.54
CA GLY A 399 2.94 14.30 -14.10
C GLY A 399 3.08 15.59 -14.89
N THR A 400 2.49 16.66 -14.39
CA THR A 400 2.55 18.00 -14.96
C THR A 400 3.27 18.88 -13.96
N CYS A 401 4.52 19.25 -14.19
CA CYS A 401 5.19 20.18 -13.28
C CYS A 401 4.62 21.59 -13.43
N TYR A 402 4.28 22.25 -12.33
CA TYR A 402 3.96 23.68 -12.34
C TYR A 402 5.17 24.44 -12.88
N SER A 403 4.94 25.25 -13.91
CA SER A 403 5.92 26.19 -14.44
C SER A 403 5.24 27.54 -14.64
N PRO A 404 5.75 28.64 -14.05
CA PRO A 404 5.18 29.96 -14.28
C PRO A 404 5.44 30.40 -15.73
N LEU A 405 4.59 31.25 -16.27
CA LEU A 405 4.67 31.71 -17.67
C LEU A 405 5.94 32.52 -17.99
N ASP A 406 6.58 33.09 -16.98
CA ASP A 406 7.84 33.82 -17.13
C ASP A 406 9.08 32.92 -17.09
N ALA A 407 8.92 31.62 -16.79
CA ALA A 407 10.02 30.67 -16.85
C ALA A 407 10.44 30.43 -18.32
N PRO A 408 11.73 30.56 -18.66
CA PRO A 408 12.21 30.25 -19.99
C PRO A 408 12.00 28.76 -20.30
N TRP A 409 11.80 28.42 -21.58
CA TRP A 409 11.74 27.03 -22.02
C TRP A 409 12.98 26.25 -21.53
N PRO A 410 12.83 25.02 -21.01
CA PRO A 410 11.64 24.15 -21.01
C PRO A 410 10.66 24.37 -19.83
N GLY A 411 10.79 25.47 -19.09
CA GLY A 411 10.04 25.70 -17.86
C GLY A 411 10.63 24.92 -16.68
N TRP A 412 9.86 24.80 -15.61
CA TRP A 412 10.26 24.04 -14.43
C TRP A 412 10.06 22.54 -14.62
N LEU A 413 11.06 21.77 -14.18
CA LEU A 413 11.09 20.33 -14.38
C LEU A 413 10.98 19.53 -13.07
N PHE A 414 10.13 18.50 -13.10
CA PHE A 414 10.25 17.38 -12.17
C PHE A 414 11.33 16.42 -12.67
N TYR A 415 12.02 15.70 -11.79
CA TYR A 415 13.20 14.91 -12.21
C TYR A 415 12.87 13.70 -13.10
N ALA A 416 11.66 13.16 -13.00
CA ALA A 416 11.20 12.06 -13.85
C ALA A 416 10.33 12.62 -14.96
N SER A 417 10.43 12.02 -16.15
CA SER A 417 9.44 12.26 -17.19
C SER A 417 8.13 11.51 -16.83
N THR A 418 7.00 11.76 -17.47
CA THR A 418 6.82 12.22 -18.87
C THR A 418 6.84 13.74 -19.07
N GLN A 419 6.61 14.55 -18.02
CA GLN A 419 6.27 15.97 -18.16
C GLN A 419 5.11 16.22 -19.12
N MET A 420 3.93 15.76 -18.73
CA MET A 420 2.68 15.94 -19.48
C MET A 420 2.19 17.39 -19.37
N ASN A 421 2.90 18.35 -19.94
CA ASN A 421 2.61 19.77 -19.81
C ASN A 421 2.73 20.52 -21.16
N PRO A 422 2.34 21.80 -21.24
CA PRO A 422 2.38 22.57 -22.50
C PRO A 422 3.74 22.73 -23.16
N GLN A 423 4.84 22.53 -22.42
CA GLN A 423 6.20 22.61 -22.95
C GLN A 423 6.63 21.31 -23.63
N ASN A 424 5.90 20.21 -23.41
CA ASN A 424 6.14 18.94 -24.07
C ASN A 424 5.54 18.92 -25.49
N PRO A 425 6.33 18.59 -26.54
CA PRO A 425 5.82 18.56 -27.92
C PRO A 425 4.58 17.68 -28.13
N ILE A 426 4.36 16.64 -27.32
CA ILE A 426 3.15 15.82 -27.44
C ILE A 426 1.86 16.56 -27.02
N TRP A 427 1.98 17.68 -26.30
CA TRP A 427 0.85 18.46 -25.79
C TRP A 427 -0.04 18.99 -26.92
N PHE A 428 0.51 19.33 -28.08
CA PHE A 428 -0.26 19.77 -29.25
C PHE A 428 -1.34 18.77 -29.68
N HIS A 429 -1.14 17.48 -29.36
CA HIS A 429 -2.03 16.39 -29.72
C HIS A 429 -2.58 15.64 -28.50
N VAL A 430 -2.26 16.06 -27.27
CA VAL A 430 -2.64 15.33 -26.04
C VAL A 430 -4.15 15.19 -25.90
N ARG A 431 -4.92 16.16 -26.41
CA ARG A 431 -6.39 16.11 -26.39
C ARG A 431 -6.94 14.83 -27.04
N VAL A 432 -6.29 14.34 -28.10
CA VAL A 432 -6.68 13.10 -28.79
C VAL A 432 -6.55 11.90 -27.85
N LEU A 433 -5.44 11.81 -27.11
CA LEU A 433 -5.22 10.76 -26.11
C LEU A 433 -6.17 10.92 -24.92
N ASN A 434 -6.38 12.13 -24.42
CA ASN A 434 -7.26 12.41 -23.29
C ASN A 434 -8.72 12.08 -23.61
N ASP A 435 -9.20 12.38 -24.82
CA ASP A 435 -10.55 12.01 -25.25
C ASP A 435 -10.67 10.50 -25.55
N TYR A 436 -9.58 9.79 -25.88
CA TYR A 436 -9.56 8.34 -25.93
C TYR A 436 -9.74 7.74 -24.53
N ILE A 437 -8.87 8.14 -23.59
CA ILE A 437 -8.93 7.72 -22.18
C ILE A 437 -10.32 8.02 -21.63
N ALA A 438 -10.85 9.20 -21.91
CA ALA A 438 -12.11 9.62 -21.32
C ALA A 438 -13.29 8.74 -21.70
N ARG A 439 -13.32 8.28 -22.96
CA ARG A 439 -14.35 7.37 -23.45
C ARG A 439 -14.19 5.96 -22.89
N CYS A 440 -12.96 5.46 -22.81
CA CYS A 440 -12.67 4.17 -22.18
C CYS A 440 -13.12 4.17 -20.70
N GLN A 441 -12.71 5.18 -19.94
CA GLN A 441 -13.09 5.31 -18.53
C GLN A 441 -14.60 5.50 -18.35
N ALA A 442 -15.28 6.22 -19.25
CA ALA A 442 -16.73 6.36 -19.18
C ALA A 442 -17.47 5.02 -19.27
N ILE A 443 -16.99 4.08 -20.11
CA ILE A 443 -17.53 2.71 -20.15
C ILE A 443 -17.15 1.95 -18.88
N LEU A 444 -15.87 1.95 -18.52
CA LEU A 444 -15.35 1.17 -17.38
C LEU A 444 -15.94 1.62 -16.03
N GLN A 445 -16.28 2.90 -15.88
CA GLN A 445 -16.93 3.45 -14.68
C GLN A 445 -18.45 3.23 -14.66
N ALA A 446 -19.09 3.05 -15.82
CA ALA A 446 -20.54 2.84 -15.91
C ALA A 446 -20.94 1.37 -15.67
N GLY A 447 -20.03 0.43 -15.93
CA GLY A 447 -20.24 -0.99 -15.76
C GLY A 447 -20.10 -1.47 -14.31
N GLN A 448 -20.18 -2.79 -14.16
CA GLN A 448 -19.72 -3.50 -12.98
C GLN A 448 -18.63 -4.49 -13.43
N PRO A 449 -17.66 -4.82 -12.56
CA PRO A 449 -16.68 -5.87 -12.83
C PRO A 449 -17.39 -7.20 -13.16
N ASP A 450 -16.98 -7.86 -14.23
CA ASP A 450 -17.51 -9.16 -14.68
C ASP A 450 -16.39 -10.22 -14.59
N ASN A 451 -15.89 -10.41 -13.38
CA ASN A 451 -14.84 -11.39 -13.07
C ASN A 451 -15.49 -12.71 -12.64
N ASP A 452 -15.11 -13.82 -13.27
CA ASP A 452 -15.70 -15.13 -12.96
C ASP A 452 -15.19 -15.73 -11.64
N ILE A 453 -13.97 -15.39 -11.24
CA ILE A 453 -13.22 -16.11 -10.20
C ILE A 453 -12.75 -15.16 -9.09
N LEU A 454 -12.90 -15.59 -7.83
CA LEU A 454 -12.10 -15.08 -6.72
C LEU A 454 -10.86 -15.96 -6.54
N LEU A 455 -9.68 -15.43 -6.87
CA LEU A 455 -8.40 -16.12 -6.72
C LEU A 455 -7.81 -15.79 -5.35
N TYR A 456 -7.72 -16.79 -4.46
CA TYR A 456 -7.14 -16.59 -3.13
C TYR A 456 -5.67 -16.15 -3.22
N TRP A 457 -5.33 -15.11 -2.46
CA TRP A 457 -3.98 -14.58 -2.30
C TRP A 457 -3.29 -15.25 -1.09
N PRO A 458 -2.39 -16.23 -1.28
CA PRO A 458 -1.82 -17.02 -0.19
C PRO A 458 -0.64 -16.30 0.49
N ILE A 459 -0.89 -15.15 1.11
CA ILE A 459 0.18 -14.30 1.67
C ILE A 459 1.00 -14.99 2.76
N TYR A 460 0.42 -15.93 3.49
CA TYR A 460 1.10 -16.68 4.55
C TYR A 460 2.22 -17.59 4.04
N ASP A 461 2.18 -18.01 2.77
CA ASP A 461 3.30 -18.71 2.15
C ASP A 461 4.49 -17.75 1.95
N LEU A 462 4.22 -16.48 1.61
CA LEU A 462 5.25 -15.45 1.52
C LEU A 462 5.81 -15.10 2.90
N TRP A 463 4.94 -14.82 3.88
CA TRP A 463 5.39 -14.48 5.23
C TRP A 463 6.13 -15.60 5.95
N SER A 464 6.03 -16.85 5.47
CA SER A 464 6.78 -17.99 5.99
C SER A 464 8.17 -18.16 5.35
N PHE A 465 8.63 -17.28 4.47
CA PHE A 465 10.01 -17.34 3.95
C PHE A 465 11.03 -17.16 5.08
N PRO A 466 12.05 -18.04 5.20
CA PRO A 466 12.95 -18.03 6.35
C PRO A 466 13.95 -16.88 6.35
N THR A 467 14.12 -16.13 5.25
CA THR A 467 15.16 -15.10 5.13
C THR A 467 14.62 -13.69 5.38
N GLY A 468 15.39 -12.87 6.12
CA GLY A 468 15.08 -11.47 6.40
C GLY A 468 13.92 -11.29 7.41
N ARG A 469 13.76 -10.09 7.95
CA ARG A 469 12.65 -9.77 8.88
C ARG A 469 11.38 -9.37 8.15
N LEU A 470 11.51 -8.48 7.18
CA LEU A 470 10.42 -7.98 6.34
C LEU A 470 10.50 -8.52 4.91
N GLN A 471 9.39 -8.47 4.19
CA GLN A 471 9.31 -8.79 2.77
C GLN A 471 8.50 -7.72 2.04
N HIS A 472 9.19 -6.81 1.34
CA HIS A 472 8.56 -5.70 0.63
C HIS A 472 7.95 -6.15 -0.70
N LEU A 473 6.68 -5.82 -0.93
CA LEU A 473 5.93 -6.20 -2.13
C LEU A 473 5.92 -5.05 -3.15
N THR A 474 7.10 -4.71 -3.70
CA THR A 474 7.24 -3.66 -4.73
C THR A 474 6.81 -4.15 -6.11
N ILE A 475 6.23 -3.26 -6.92
CA ILE A 475 5.87 -3.52 -8.32
C ILE A 475 7.12 -3.78 -9.19
N HIS A 476 8.26 -3.15 -8.86
CA HIS A 476 9.52 -3.27 -9.60
C HIS A 476 10.21 -4.63 -9.46
N ALA A 477 9.76 -5.45 -8.52
CA ALA A 477 10.36 -6.75 -8.26
C ALA A 477 9.30 -7.84 -8.15
N ALA A 478 8.25 -7.79 -8.99
CA ALA A 478 7.22 -8.83 -9.06
C ALA A 478 7.83 -10.25 -9.19
N GLU A 479 8.94 -10.37 -9.92
CA GLU A 479 9.75 -11.58 -10.09
C GLU A 479 10.31 -12.16 -8.78
N SER A 480 10.39 -11.35 -7.73
CA SER A 480 10.92 -11.78 -6.43
C SER A 480 9.86 -12.32 -5.46
N TRP A 481 8.57 -12.03 -5.67
CA TRP A 481 7.55 -12.33 -4.66
C TRP A 481 6.24 -12.91 -5.19
N ILE A 482 5.80 -12.60 -6.41
CA ILE A 482 4.54 -13.15 -6.95
C ILE A 482 4.76 -14.02 -8.18
N VAL A 483 5.59 -13.61 -9.13
CA VAL A 483 5.75 -14.32 -10.40
C VAL A 483 6.15 -15.78 -10.25
N PRO A 484 7.15 -16.15 -9.43
CA PRO A 484 7.60 -17.53 -9.31
C PRO A 484 6.72 -18.38 -8.38
N THR A 485 5.61 -17.85 -7.86
CA THR A 485 4.74 -18.54 -6.91
C THR A 485 3.62 -19.32 -7.61
N PRO A 486 3.04 -20.35 -6.96
CA PRO A 486 1.86 -21.03 -7.49
C PRO A 486 0.71 -20.09 -7.84
N CYS A 487 0.47 -19.06 -7.01
CA CYS A 487 -0.53 -18.03 -7.27
C CYS A 487 -0.20 -17.24 -8.55
N GLY A 488 1.05 -16.80 -8.71
CA GLY A 488 1.50 -16.07 -9.91
C GLY A 488 1.44 -16.89 -11.20
N TYR A 489 1.73 -18.20 -11.13
CA TYR A 489 1.56 -19.10 -12.27
C TYR A 489 0.08 -19.32 -12.61
N LEU A 490 -0.77 -19.55 -11.61
CA LEU A 490 -2.20 -19.77 -11.81
C LEU A 490 -2.89 -18.51 -12.35
N ALA A 491 -2.60 -17.32 -11.80
CA ALA A 491 -3.12 -16.05 -12.30
C ALA A 491 -2.84 -15.85 -13.79
N ARG A 492 -1.58 -16.06 -14.22
CA ARG A 492 -1.19 -15.99 -15.63
C ARG A 492 -1.82 -17.08 -16.49
N ALA A 493 -1.98 -18.28 -15.96
CA ALA A 493 -2.64 -19.37 -16.67
C ALA A 493 -4.13 -19.06 -16.90
N LEU A 494 -4.84 -18.56 -15.88
CA LEU A 494 -6.24 -18.11 -15.98
C LEU A 494 -6.36 -17.03 -17.06
N TRP A 495 -5.54 -15.98 -16.96
CA TRP A 495 -5.52 -14.87 -17.92
C TRP A 495 -5.30 -15.34 -19.37
N ARG A 496 -4.29 -16.19 -19.61
CA ARG A 496 -3.97 -16.72 -20.94
C ARG A 496 -5.06 -17.62 -21.52
N ASN A 497 -5.89 -18.23 -20.68
CA ASN A 497 -7.02 -19.06 -21.09
C ASN A 497 -8.35 -18.30 -21.13
N GLY A 498 -8.33 -16.97 -20.97
CA GLY A 498 -9.51 -16.12 -21.09
C GLY A 498 -10.40 -16.04 -19.85
N TYR A 499 -9.90 -16.49 -18.68
CA TYR A 499 -10.62 -16.36 -17.42
C TYR A 499 -10.27 -15.03 -16.73
N SER A 500 -11.30 -14.27 -16.40
CA SER A 500 -11.21 -13.04 -15.59
C SER A 500 -11.33 -13.38 -14.10
N PHE A 501 -10.61 -12.62 -13.26
CA PHE A 501 -10.57 -12.89 -11.82
C PHE A 501 -10.24 -11.63 -11.03
N ASP A 502 -10.57 -11.65 -9.74
CA ASP A 502 -10.05 -10.74 -8.72
C ASP A 502 -9.31 -11.53 -7.65
N TYR A 503 -8.25 -10.95 -7.09
CA TYR A 503 -7.58 -11.51 -5.91
C TYR A 503 -8.41 -11.28 -4.65
N ILE A 504 -8.42 -12.25 -3.74
CA ILE A 504 -9.10 -12.14 -2.44
C ILE A 504 -8.13 -12.45 -1.29
N SER A 505 -8.05 -11.55 -0.31
CA SER A 505 -7.27 -11.74 0.93
C SER A 505 -8.08 -12.51 1.98
N ASP A 506 -7.41 -13.03 3.01
CA ASP A 506 -8.08 -13.67 4.16
C ASP A 506 -9.12 -12.74 4.82
N ARG A 507 -8.80 -11.46 4.98
CA ARG A 507 -9.69 -10.46 5.61
C ARG A 507 -10.94 -10.22 4.77
N LEU A 508 -10.80 -10.03 3.47
CA LEU A 508 -11.95 -9.83 2.58
C LEU A 508 -12.74 -11.13 2.39
N LEU A 509 -12.07 -12.28 2.34
CA LEU A 509 -12.70 -13.60 2.22
C LEU A 509 -13.64 -13.90 3.40
N ALA A 510 -13.28 -13.45 4.61
CA ALA A 510 -14.11 -13.60 5.80
C ALA A 510 -15.53 -13.00 5.62
N GLU A 511 -15.66 -11.97 4.79
CA GLU A 511 -16.91 -11.25 4.52
C GLU A 511 -17.72 -11.83 3.34
N ILE A 512 -17.13 -12.77 2.58
CA ILE A 512 -17.80 -13.39 1.42
C ILE A 512 -18.95 -14.28 1.87
N GLN A 513 -20.06 -14.25 1.13
CA GLN A 513 -21.23 -15.08 1.39
C GLN A 513 -21.46 -16.05 0.23
N VAL A 514 -22.30 -17.06 0.43
CA VAL A 514 -22.81 -17.87 -0.68
C VAL A 514 -23.64 -16.96 -1.58
N GLY A 515 -23.44 -17.06 -2.89
CA GLY A 515 -24.15 -16.25 -3.86
C GLY A 515 -25.55 -16.75 -4.15
N THR A 516 -26.27 -16.00 -4.98
CA THR A 516 -27.64 -16.33 -5.36
C THR A 516 -27.70 -17.27 -6.55
N LEU A 517 -26.63 -17.34 -7.36
CA LEU A 517 -26.49 -18.29 -8.45
C LEU A 517 -25.94 -19.64 -7.95
N PRO A 518 -26.31 -20.77 -8.58
CA PRO A 518 -25.76 -22.07 -8.21
C PRO A 518 -24.23 -22.09 -8.29
N GLY A 519 -23.57 -22.48 -7.20
CA GLY A 519 -22.11 -22.52 -7.12
C GLY A 519 -21.44 -21.18 -6.85
N SER A 520 -22.15 -20.04 -6.89
CA SER A 520 -21.52 -18.73 -6.77
C SER A 520 -21.23 -18.31 -5.33
N VAL A 521 -20.36 -17.31 -5.20
CA VAL A 521 -20.12 -16.54 -3.98
C VAL A 521 -20.44 -15.08 -4.23
N ARG A 522 -20.76 -14.34 -3.18
CA ARG A 522 -21.15 -12.94 -3.24
C ARG A 522 -20.36 -12.09 -2.26
N THR A 523 -19.88 -10.95 -2.73
CA THR A 523 -19.16 -9.96 -1.91
C THR A 523 -20.12 -9.12 -1.06
N PRO A 524 -19.61 -8.39 -0.06
CA PRO A 524 -20.43 -7.44 0.71
C PRO A 524 -21.08 -6.35 -0.14
N SER A 525 -20.42 -5.94 -1.23
CA SER A 525 -20.98 -4.99 -2.21
C SER A 525 -22.03 -5.59 -3.14
N GLY A 526 -22.19 -6.92 -3.09
CA GLY A 526 -23.19 -7.65 -3.84
C GLY A 526 -22.74 -8.18 -5.21
N ILE A 527 -21.46 -8.05 -5.56
CA ILE A 527 -20.87 -8.65 -6.76
C ILE A 527 -20.81 -10.16 -6.59
N GLU A 528 -21.15 -10.90 -7.65
CA GLU A 528 -21.10 -12.36 -7.65
C GLU A 528 -19.95 -12.91 -8.49
N TYR A 529 -19.34 -13.98 -7.98
CA TYR A 529 -18.27 -14.73 -8.64
C TYR A 529 -18.67 -16.20 -8.68
N ARG A 530 -18.31 -16.92 -9.74
CA ARG A 530 -18.73 -18.31 -9.95
C ARG A 530 -18.01 -19.33 -9.07
N ALA A 531 -16.80 -18.99 -8.60
CA ALA A 531 -16.04 -19.87 -7.73
C ALA A 531 -14.97 -19.09 -6.95
N VAL A 532 -14.57 -19.66 -5.81
CA VAL A 532 -13.30 -19.33 -5.15
C VAL A 532 -12.27 -20.37 -5.58
N ILE A 533 -11.16 -19.93 -6.17
CA ILE A 533 -10.03 -20.80 -6.52
C ILE A 533 -8.88 -20.54 -5.56
N VAL A 534 -8.41 -21.61 -4.94
CA VAL A 534 -7.26 -21.61 -4.04
C VAL A 534 -6.06 -22.18 -4.79
N PRO A 535 -5.02 -21.38 -5.11
CA PRO A 535 -3.79 -21.93 -5.70
C PRO A 535 -3.12 -22.89 -4.71
N LYS A 536 -2.16 -23.69 -5.19
CA LYS A 536 -1.39 -24.57 -4.30
C LYS A 536 -0.81 -23.76 -3.13
N THR A 537 -1.31 -24.05 -1.93
CA THR A 537 -1.04 -23.28 -0.70
C THR A 537 -0.43 -24.21 0.35
N THR A 538 0.58 -23.74 1.07
CA THR A 538 1.18 -24.50 2.18
C THR A 538 0.55 -24.12 3.51
N TYR A 539 0.52 -22.83 3.83
CA TYR A 539 0.02 -22.32 5.09
C TYR A 539 -1.26 -21.52 4.89
N MET A 540 -2.32 -21.87 5.63
CA MET A 540 -3.60 -21.15 5.62
C MET A 540 -4.14 -20.98 7.05
N PRO A 541 -4.60 -19.78 7.44
CA PRO A 541 -5.24 -19.59 8.74
C PRO A 541 -6.45 -20.49 8.92
N LEU A 542 -6.68 -20.91 10.17
CA LEU A 542 -7.81 -21.78 10.51
C LEU A 542 -9.15 -21.16 10.11
N GLY A 543 -9.37 -19.88 10.44
CA GLY A 543 -10.60 -19.17 10.10
C GLY A 543 -10.83 -19.05 8.60
N THR A 544 -9.77 -18.89 7.80
CA THR A 544 -9.83 -18.88 6.33
C THR A 544 -10.29 -20.23 5.79
N LEU A 545 -9.70 -21.34 6.26
CA LEU A 545 -10.10 -22.68 5.84
C LEU A 545 -11.55 -23.00 6.27
N GLU A 546 -11.93 -22.66 7.50
CA GLU A 546 -13.29 -22.81 8.01
C GLU A 546 -14.30 -22.02 7.16
N LYS A 547 -13.95 -20.79 6.78
CA LYS A 547 -14.77 -19.94 5.92
C LYS A 547 -14.98 -20.58 4.55
N LEU A 548 -13.90 -21.04 3.90
CA LEU A 548 -13.98 -21.72 2.61
C LEU A 548 -14.87 -22.98 2.66
N LEU A 549 -14.74 -23.78 3.71
CA LEU A 549 -15.58 -24.96 3.89
C LEU A 549 -17.04 -24.61 4.19
N SER A 550 -17.27 -23.53 4.92
CA SER A 550 -18.62 -22.99 5.16
C SER A 550 -19.29 -22.58 3.84
N LEU A 551 -18.56 -21.87 2.97
CA LEU A 551 -19.04 -21.51 1.62
C LEU A 551 -19.35 -22.76 0.80
N ALA A 552 -18.44 -23.74 0.77
CA ALA A 552 -18.64 -24.98 0.03
C ALA A 552 -19.86 -25.78 0.53
N ARG A 553 -20.04 -25.90 1.84
CA ARG A 553 -21.22 -26.55 2.45
C ARG A 553 -22.51 -25.80 2.16
N GLY A 554 -22.43 -24.49 2.00
CA GLY A 554 -23.54 -23.65 1.57
C GLY A 554 -23.87 -23.74 0.08
N GLY A 555 -23.09 -24.51 -0.70
CA GLY A 555 -23.34 -24.76 -2.12
C GLY A 555 -22.47 -23.97 -3.08
N ALA A 556 -21.51 -23.17 -2.59
CA ALA A 556 -20.56 -22.46 -3.42
C ALA A 556 -19.45 -23.40 -3.96
N TRP A 557 -18.87 -23.07 -5.11
CA TRP A 557 -17.72 -23.77 -5.65
C TRP A 557 -16.44 -23.22 -5.05
N VAL A 558 -15.74 -24.08 -4.31
CA VAL A 558 -14.41 -23.82 -3.78
C VAL A 558 -13.46 -24.87 -4.34
N VAL A 559 -12.53 -24.44 -5.19
CA VAL A 559 -11.62 -25.32 -5.92
C VAL A 559 -10.22 -25.15 -5.38
N PHE A 560 -9.62 -26.23 -4.89
CA PHE A 560 -8.22 -26.24 -4.47
C PHE A 560 -7.35 -26.82 -5.58
N GLN A 561 -6.34 -26.07 -6.02
CA GLN A 561 -5.34 -26.55 -6.96
C GLN A 561 -4.45 -27.59 -6.28
N ASP A 562 -4.37 -28.78 -6.88
CA ASP A 562 -3.62 -29.97 -6.45
C ASP A 562 -4.06 -30.61 -5.12
N ARG A 563 -4.18 -29.83 -4.04
CA ARG A 563 -4.44 -30.32 -2.68
C ARG A 563 -5.00 -29.23 -1.76
N LEU A 564 -5.61 -29.67 -0.65
CA LEU A 564 -5.90 -28.79 0.47
C LEU A 564 -4.61 -28.18 1.07
N PRO A 565 -4.69 -27.02 1.76
CA PRO A 565 -3.54 -26.43 2.43
C PRO A 565 -2.93 -27.39 3.46
N ALA A 566 -1.60 -27.36 3.59
CA ALA A 566 -0.86 -28.36 4.34
C ALA A 566 -0.89 -28.14 5.85
N ASP A 567 -0.86 -26.89 6.31
CA ASP A 567 -0.79 -26.57 7.73
C ASP A 567 -1.30 -25.15 8.07
N VAL A 568 -1.38 -24.82 9.36
CA VAL A 568 -1.61 -23.45 9.85
C VAL A 568 -0.33 -22.62 9.81
N PRO A 569 -0.39 -21.29 9.55
CA PRO A 569 0.77 -20.40 9.63
C PRO A 569 1.16 -20.09 11.09
N GLY A 570 2.34 -19.52 11.29
CA GLY A 570 2.68 -18.91 12.58
C GLY A 570 3.07 -19.87 13.70
N TRP A 571 3.63 -19.33 14.78
CA TRP A 571 4.14 -20.09 15.94
C TRP A 571 3.17 -20.09 17.13
N TRP A 572 2.39 -19.03 17.28
CA TRP A 572 1.44 -18.88 18.40
C TRP A 572 0.46 -20.06 18.49
N ASN A 573 0.28 -20.62 19.69
CA ASN A 573 -0.63 -21.75 19.95
C ASN A 573 -0.59 -22.88 18.89
N LEU A 574 0.59 -23.13 18.31
CA LEU A 574 0.74 -23.96 17.11
C LEU A 574 0.08 -25.34 17.26
N ASN A 575 0.47 -26.08 18.30
CA ASN A 575 -0.01 -27.45 18.51
C ASN A 575 -1.54 -27.54 18.55
N GLN A 576 -2.19 -26.60 19.24
CA GLN A 576 -3.64 -26.55 19.34
C GLN A 576 -4.27 -26.28 17.97
N ARG A 577 -3.77 -25.27 17.25
CA ARG A 577 -4.28 -24.91 15.91
C ARG A 577 -4.08 -26.05 14.90
N GLN A 578 -2.94 -26.73 14.93
CA GLN A 578 -2.66 -27.89 14.08
C GLN A 578 -3.59 -29.09 14.37
N VAL A 579 -3.97 -29.32 15.62
CA VAL A 579 -4.93 -30.37 15.97
C VAL A 579 -6.29 -30.06 15.35
N ILE A 580 -6.77 -28.83 15.48
CA ILE A 580 -8.05 -28.41 14.89
C ILE A 580 -7.97 -28.48 13.35
N PHE A 581 -6.92 -27.94 12.75
CA PHE A 581 -6.71 -27.95 11.31
C PHE A 581 -6.71 -29.36 10.71
N ARG A 582 -5.99 -30.31 11.33
CA ARG A 582 -6.00 -31.73 10.93
C ARG A 582 -7.35 -32.41 11.15
N GLY A 583 -8.16 -31.93 12.09
CA GLY A 583 -9.53 -32.39 12.27
C GLY A 583 -10.43 -31.97 11.10
N ILE A 584 -10.27 -30.74 10.62
CA ILE A 584 -11.05 -30.16 9.52
C ILE A 584 -10.70 -30.82 8.18
N THR A 585 -9.42 -31.02 7.89
CA THR A 585 -8.95 -31.58 6.59
C THR A 585 -9.22 -33.08 6.42
N LYS A 586 -9.70 -33.77 7.46
CA LYS A 586 -10.12 -35.19 7.41
C LYS A 586 -11.55 -35.41 6.89
N PHE A 587 -12.36 -34.36 6.72
CA PHE A 587 -13.75 -34.53 6.26
C PHE A 587 -13.83 -34.79 4.74
N PRO A 588 -14.70 -35.72 4.27
CA PRO A 588 -14.56 -36.37 2.96
C PRO A 588 -15.22 -35.62 1.79
N SER A 589 -15.70 -34.38 1.95
CA SER A 589 -16.43 -33.69 0.88
C SER A 589 -15.52 -32.96 -0.13
N VAL A 590 -14.30 -33.46 -0.35
CA VAL A 590 -13.44 -33.01 -1.45
C VAL A 590 -13.67 -33.98 -2.61
N CYS A 591 -14.62 -33.65 -3.48
CA CYS A 591 -14.70 -34.31 -4.78
C CYS A 591 -13.49 -33.86 -5.60
N GLY A 592 -12.47 -34.71 -5.69
CA GLY A 592 -11.44 -34.53 -6.69
C GLY A 592 -12.10 -34.57 -8.07
N ALA A 593 -11.82 -33.56 -8.89
CA ALA A 593 -12.10 -33.70 -10.32
C ALA A 593 -11.08 -34.71 -10.85
N GLU A 594 -11.57 -35.90 -11.24
CA GLU A 594 -10.80 -36.85 -12.07
C GLU A 594 -10.55 -36.29 -13.47
#